data_AF-A0AAV8VTD4-F1
#
_entry.id   AF-A0AAV8VTD4-F1
#
_cell.length_a   1.000
_cell.length_b   1.000
_cell.length_c   1.000
_cell.angle_alpha   90.00
_cell.angle_beta   90.00
_cell.angle_gamma   90.00
#
_symmetry.space_group_name_H-M   'P 1'
#
loop_
_entity.id
_entity.type
_entity.pdbx_description
1 polymer ?
#
loop_
_entity_poly.entity_id
_entity_poly.type
_entity_poly.pdbx_seq_one_letter_code
_entity_poly.pdbx_strand_id
1 'polypeptide(L)' 'MTHTGERKFICSVCGKGSRTTSDLKCHMRTHTGERPFQCSFPECDKKFKTNSQLCTHARTHTGERSQR' A
#
# COMPACT_ATOMS: atom_id res chain seq x y z
N MET A 1 12.75 -19.04 -23.51
CA MET A 1 13.24 -18.51 -22.23
C MET A 1 12.10 -18.45 -21.24
N THR A 2 11.91 -19.54 -20.49
CA THR A 2 10.88 -19.61 -19.45
C THR A 2 11.22 -18.57 -18.40
N HIS A 3 10.33 -17.63 -18.15
CA HIS A 3 10.50 -16.64 -17.10
C HIS A 3 10.27 -17.35 -15.75
N THR A 4 11.20 -18.21 -15.33
CA THR A 4 11.30 -18.79 -13.99
C THR A 4 11.69 -17.66 -13.03
N GLY A 5 10.80 -16.69 -12.89
CA GLY A 5 10.81 -15.80 -11.76
C GLY A 5 10.45 -16.66 -10.56
N GLU A 6 11.44 -17.34 -9.99
CA GLU A 6 11.35 -18.09 -8.74
C GLU A 6 10.86 -17.12 -7.67
N ARG A 7 9.54 -17.00 -7.56
CA ARG A 7 8.88 -16.22 -6.53
C ARG A 7 9.02 -17.06 -5.26
N LYS A 8 10.14 -16.87 -4.57
CA LYS A 8 10.47 -17.59 -3.33
C LYS A 8 9.49 -17.26 -2.20
N PHE A 9 8.83 -16.11 -2.29
CA PHE A 9 7.91 -15.62 -1.26
C PHE A 9 6.47 -15.71 -1.77
N ILE A 10 5.76 -16.76 -1.36
CA ILE A 10 4.38 -17.01 -1.76
C ILE A 10 3.42 -16.50 -0.68
N CYS A 11 2.38 -15.82 -1.11
CA CYS A 11 1.26 -15.44 -0.26
C CYS A 11 0.45 -16.69 0.13
N SER A 12 0.34 -16.95 1.43
CA SER A 12 -0.45 -18.04 1.98
C SER A 12 -1.97 -17.85 1.82
N VAL A 13 -2.44 -16.63 1.54
CA VAL A 13 -3.87 -16.32 1.41
C VAL A 13 -4.39 -16.55 -0.01
N CYS A 14 -3.62 -16.13 -1.03
CA CYS A 14 -4.07 -16.21 -2.43
C CYS A 14 -3.07 -16.89 -3.38
N GLY A 15 -1.96 -17.44 -2.87
CA GLY A 15 -0.94 -18.10 -3.67
C GLY A 15 -0.09 -17.18 -4.55
N LYS A 16 -0.27 -15.85 -4.45
CA LYS A 16 0.51 -14.89 -5.25
C LYS A 16 1.97 -14.90 -4.83
N GLY A 17 2.86 -15.11 -5.79
CA GLY A 17 4.29 -15.05 -5.53
C GLY A 17 4.90 -13.67 -5.70
N SER A 18 5.87 -13.36 -4.85
CA SER A 18 6.67 -12.14 -4.84
C SER A 18 8.17 -12.48 -4.91
N ARG A 19 8.95 -11.56 -5.48
CA ARG A 19 10.41 -11.71 -5.61
C ARG A 19 11.16 -11.42 -4.30
N THR A 20 10.56 -10.63 -3.41
CA THR A 20 11.17 -10.21 -2.14
C THR A 20 10.17 -10.34 -0.98
N THR A 21 10.69 -10.47 0.24
CA THR A 21 9.88 -10.47 1.47
C THR A 21 9.14 -9.16 1.67
N SER A 22 9.76 -8.03 1.33
CA SER A 22 9.15 -6.70 1.44
C SER A 22 7.93 -6.55 0.52
N ASP A 23 8.00 -7.09 -0.70
CA ASP A 23 6.88 -7.10 -1.64
C ASP A 23 5.76 -8.02 -1.15
N LEU A 24 6.11 -9.21 -0.64
CA LEU A 24 5.13 -10.10 -0.01
C LEU A 24 4.46 -9.43 1.20
N LYS A 25 5.23 -8.79 2.09
CA LYS A 25 4.72 -8.10 3.27
C LYS A 25 3.80 -6.93 2.89
N CYS A 26 4.16 -6.16 1.87
CA CYS A 26 3.30 -5.12 1.30
C CYS A 26 2.01 -5.72 0.72
N HIS A 27 2.12 -6.84 0.01
CA HIS A 27 0.98 -7.57 -0.51
C HIS A 27 0.07 -8.11 0.60
N MET A 28 0.59 -8.60 1.73
CA MET A 28 -0.23 -9.08 2.84
C MET A 28 -1.15 -7.99 3.42
N ARG A 29 -0.74 -6.72 3.38
CA ARG A 29 -1.59 -5.57 3.75
C ARG A 29 -2.85 -5.44 2.88
N THR A 30 -2.88 -6.04 1.70
CA THR A 30 -4.08 -6.06 0.86
C THR A 30 -5.12 -7.05 1.35
N HIS A 31 -4.70 -8.11 2.04
CA HIS A 31 -5.60 -9.11 2.63
C HIS A 31 -6.09 -8.69 4.00
N THR A 32 -5.21 -8.16 4.84
CA THR A 32 -5.60 -7.66 6.17
C THR A 32 -6.37 -6.34 6.10
N GLY A 33 -6.32 -5.66 4.96
CA GLY A 33 -6.87 -4.32 4.82
C GLY A 33 -6.11 -3.27 5.64
N GLU A 34 -4.96 -3.62 6.23
CA GLU A 34 -4.13 -2.69 6.99
C GLU A 34 -3.67 -1.56 6.09
N ARG A 35 -4.19 -0.39 6.39
CA ARG A 35 -3.84 0.86 5.73
C ARG A 35 -3.31 1.79 6.82
N PRO A 36 -2.02 1.64 7.19
CA PRO A 36 -1.45 2.37 8.31
C PRO A 36 -1.41 3.88 8.08
N PHE A 37 -1.56 4.33 6.83
CA PHE A 37 -1.59 5.73 6.47
C PHE A 37 -3.05 6.20 6.35
N GLN A 38 -3.65 6.59 7.47
CA GLN A 38 -4.99 7.19 7.49
C GLN A 38 -4.92 8.69 7.17
N CYS A 39 -5.91 9.18 6.42
CA CYS A 39 -6.07 10.61 6.22
C CYS A 39 -6.38 11.31 7.54
N SER A 40 -5.65 12.38 7.84
CA SER A 40 -5.85 13.16 9.07
C SER A 40 -7.09 14.07 9.02
N PHE A 41 -7.76 14.18 7.87
CA PHE A 41 -8.97 14.98 7.74
C PHE A 41 -10.16 14.30 8.42
N PRO A 42 -10.83 14.94 9.38
CA PRO A 42 -11.88 14.32 10.19
C PRO A 42 -13.12 13.93 9.37
N GLU A 43 -13.41 14.64 8.28
CA GLU A 43 -14.47 14.29 7.34
C GLU A 43 -14.04 13.25 6.27
N CYS A 44 -12.81 12.73 6.35
CA CYS A 44 -12.27 11.77 5.39
C CYS A 44 -11.71 10.50 6.04
N ASP A 45 -12.46 9.40 5.94
CA ASP A 45 -12.01 8.09 6.44
C ASP A 45 -11.13 7.31 5.43
N LYS A 46 -10.50 8.00 4.46
CA LYS A 46 -9.66 7.33 3.46
C LYS A 46 -8.33 6.89 4.07
N LYS A 47 -8.05 5.59 3.97
CA LYS A 47 -6.77 5.01 4.39
C LYS A 47 -5.98 4.50 3.19
N PHE A 48 -4.66 4.60 3.25
CA PHE A 48 -3.72 4.28 2.18
C PHE A 48 -2.67 3.26 2.61
N LYS A 49 -2.14 2.53 1.62
CA LYS A 49 -1.10 1.51 1.83
C LYS A 49 0.31 2.12 1.91
N THR A 50 0.50 3.31 1.36
CA THR A 50 1.78 4.01 1.29
C THR A 50 1.61 5.50 1.61
N ASN A 51 2.69 6.11 2.14
CA ASN A 51 2.71 7.53 2.47
C ASN A 51 2.56 8.43 1.22
N SER A 52 3.20 8.07 0.09
CA SER A 52 3.09 8.84 -1.16
C SER A 52 1.64 8.98 -1.65
N GLN A 53 0.84 7.92 -1.53
CA GLN A 53 -0.59 7.97 -1.87
C GLN A 53 -1.38 8.85 -0.90
N LEU A 54 -1.09 8.77 0.41
CA LEU A 54 -1.68 9.65 1.41
C LEU A 54 -1.33 11.12 1.13
N CYS A 55 -0.07 11.45 0.89
CA CYS A 55 0.38 12.82 0.61
C CYS A 55 -0.25 13.40 -0.66
N THR A 56 -0.43 12.58 -1.70
CA THR A 56 -1.13 13.01 -2.93
C THR A 56 -2.62 13.21 -2.68
N HIS A 57 -3.24 12.34 -1.90
CA HIS A 57 -4.63 12.50 -1.51
C HIS A 57 -4.86 13.69 -0.58
N ALA A 58 -4.00 13.95 0.41
CA ALA A 58 -4.16 15.05 1.34
C ALA A 58 -4.20 16.41 0.62
N ARG A 59 -3.50 16.54 -0.50
CA ARG A 59 -3.53 17.71 -1.38
C ARG A 59 -4.91 17.98 -1.99
N THR A 60 -5.80 16.98 -2.09
CA THR A 60 -7.17 17.18 -2.59
C THR A 60 -8.08 17.82 -1.56
N HIS A 61 -7.74 17.75 -0.27
CA HIS A 61 -8.53 18.33 0.82
C HIS A 61 -8.16 19.77 1.09
N THR A 62 -6.86 20.09 1.08
CA THR A 62 -6.38 21.43 1.41
C THR A 62 -6.59 22.44 0.28
N GLY A 63 -6.96 22.00 -0.94
CA GLY A 63 -7.14 22.85 -2.13
C GLY A 63 -5.86 23.51 -2.64
N GLU A 64 -4.87 23.72 -1.77
CA GLU A 64 -3.57 24.27 -2.08
C GLU A 64 -2.52 23.73 -1.10
N ARG A 65 -1.26 23.94 -1.46
CA ARG A 65 -0.04 23.31 -0.97
C ARG A 65 0.14 23.26 0.56
N SER A 66 0.94 22.24 0.92
CA SER A 66 1.90 22.21 2.04
C SER A 66 1.40 21.59 3.34
N GLN A 67 1.77 20.33 3.57
CA GLN A 67 2.05 19.89 4.93
C GLN A 67 3.41 20.50 5.32
N ARG A 68 3.42 21.25 6.42
CA ARG A 68 4.65 21.61 7.15
C ARG A 68 5.32 20.36 7.69
#